data_AF-A0A924Z8Q4-F1
#
_entry.id   AF-A0A924Z8Q4-F1
#
_cell.length_a   1.000
_cell.length_b   1.000
_cell.length_c   1.000
_cell.angle_alpha   90.00
_cell.angle_beta   90.00
_cell.angle_gamma   90.00
#
_symmetry.space_group_name_H-M   'P 1'
#
loop_
_entity.id
_entity.type
_entity.pdbx_description
1 polymer ?
#
loop_
_entity_poly.entity_id
_entity_poly.type
_entity_poly.pdbx_seq_one_letter_code
_entity_poly.pdbx_strand_id
1 'polypeptide(L)'
;LPRALPYLFASLKIAITLSFVGTVLSETVAANKGIGTVMMIASGNFDVPMVFAGLFILAALGVALYAISSLIEGRMTGWAQRKTDLTM
;
A
#
# COMPACT_ATOMS: atom_id res chain seq x y z
N LEU A 1 21.99 2.01 20.00
CA LEU A 1 20.93 2.96 19.61
C LEU A 1 19.55 2.27 19.49
N PRO A 2 18.82 2.02 20.60
CA PRO A 2 17.50 1.38 20.56
C PRO A 2 16.31 2.33 20.29
N ARG A 3 16.51 3.66 20.36
CA ARG A 3 15.45 4.67 20.14
C ARG A 3 15.13 4.97 18.67
N ALA A 4 15.98 4.58 17.72
CA ALA A 4 15.81 4.89 16.29
C ALA A 4 14.91 3.90 15.54
N LEU A 5 14.76 2.67 16.07
CA LEU A 5 13.93 1.61 15.49
C LEU A 5 12.46 2.02 15.30
N PRO A 6 11.73 2.60 16.29
CA PRO A 6 10.34 3.02 16.08
C PRO A 6 10.20 4.13 15.01
N TYR A 7 11.18 5.03 14.91
CA TYR A 7 11.20 6.06 13.86
C TYR A 7 11.45 5.48 12.46
N LEU A 8 12.31 4.46 12.34
CA LEU A 8 12.52 3.75 11.07
C LEU A 8 11.27 3.01 10.61
N PHE A 9 10.50 2.40 11.52
CA PHE A 9 9.24 1.75 11.14
C PHE A 9 8.15 2.75 10.75
N ALA A 10 8.10 3.91 11.41
CA ALA A 10 7.20 4.99 11.04
C ALA A 10 7.48 5.50 9.62
N SER A 11 8.75 5.72 9.25
CA SER A 11 9.12 6.12 7.88
C SER A 11 8.94 4.99 6.86
N LEU A 12 9.20 3.73 7.23
CA LEU A 12 8.97 2.57 6.37
C LEU A 12 7.50 2.41 5.98
N LYS A 13 6.57 2.64 6.93
CA LYS A 13 5.12 2.62 6.64
C LYS A 13 4.73 3.64 5.57
N ILE A 14 5.27 4.85 5.65
CA ILE A 14 5.02 5.91 4.66
C ILE A 14 5.65 5.53 3.31
N ALA A 15 6.87 5.00 3.32
CA ALA A 15 7.57 4.59 2.11
C ALA A 15 6.85 3.46 1.34
N ILE A 16 6.27 2.49 2.06
CA ILE A 16 5.49 1.40 1.44
C ILE A 16 4.24 1.94 0.75
N THR A 17 3.50 2.85 1.38
CA THR A 17 2.33 3.49 0.77
C THR A 17 2.73 4.30 -0.47
N LEU A 18 3.83 5.05 -0.39
CA LEU A 18 4.34 5.82 -1.54
C LEU A 18 4.78 4.90 -2.69
N SER A 19 5.44 3.79 -2.37
CA SER A 19 5.86 2.79 -3.34
C SER A 19 4.67 2.15 -4.04
N PHE A 20 3.59 1.85 -3.31
CA PHE A 20 2.37 1.28 -3.90
C PHE A 20 1.75 2.25 -4.92
N VAL A 21 1.58 3.52 -4.52
CA VAL A 21 1.07 4.56 -5.42
C VAL A 21 1.98 4.71 -6.64
N GLY A 22 3.31 4.71 -6.44
CA GLY A 22 4.29 4.77 -7.52
C GLY A 22 4.21 3.59 -8.49
N THR A 23 4.00 2.37 -7.99
CA THR A 23 3.80 1.18 -8.83
C THR A 23 2.54 1.30 -9.67
N VAL A 24 1.41 1.70 -9.07
CA VAL A 24 0.14 1.86 -9.80
C VAL A 24 0.26 2.92 -10.89
N LEU A 25 0.89 4.07 -10.59
CA LEU A 25 1.13 5.13 -11.58
C LEU A 25 2.13 4.71 -12.68
N SER A 26 3.17 3.94 -12.32
CA SER A 26 4.12 3.40 -13.30
C SER A 26 3.46 2.37 -14.21
N GLU A 27 2.53 1.57 -13.68
CA GLU A 27 1.79 0.58 -14.43
C GLU A 27 0.88 1.24 -15.48
N THR A 28 0.17 2.32 -15.13
CA THR A 28 -0.71 3.02 -16.07
C THR A 28 0.04 3.74 -17.20
N VAL A 29 1.28 4.19 -16.97
CA VAL A 29 2.05 4.98 -17.96
C VAL A 29 3.02 4.12 -18.79
N ALA A 30 3.66 3.13 -18.19
CA ALA A 30 4.77 2.40 -18.82
C ALA A 30 4.50 0.91 -19.09
N ALA A 31 3.46 0.31 -18.51
CA ALA A 31 3.18 -1.10 -18.70
C ALA A 31 2.24 -1.35 -19.90
N ASN A 32 2.68 -2.21 -20.82
CA ASN A 32 1.85 -2.70 -21.93
C ASN A 32 0.79 -3.73 -21.47
N LYS A 33 0.91 -4.27 -20.25
CA LYS A 33 -0.06 -5.16 -19.62
C LYS A 33 -0.10 -4.88 -18.12
N GLY A 34 -1.30 -4.59 -17.61
CA GLY A 34 -1.55 -4.26 -16.21
C GLY A 34 -3.02 -3.95 -15.98
N ILE A 35 -3.52 -4.14 -14.75
CA ILE A 35 -4.89 -3.78 -14.35
C ILE A 35 -5.11 -2.28 -14.53
N GLY A 36 -4.10 -1.45 -14.19
CA GLY A 36 -4.17 0.00 -14.37
C GLY A 36 -4.34 0.40 -15.84
N THR A 37 -3.56 -0.20 -16.73
CA THR A 37 -3.63 0.04 -18.18
C THR A 37 -4.95 -0.48 -18.77
N VAL A 38 -5.41 -1.65 -18.33
CA VAL A 38 -6.68 -2.25 -18.78
C VAL A 38 -7.87 -1.40 -18.35
N MET A 39 -7.87 -0.86 -17.12
CA MET A 39 -8.88 0.12 -16.68
C MET A 39 -8.85 1.40 -17.51
N MET A 40 -7.65 1.91 -17.84
CA MET A 40 -7.51 3.12 -18.64
C MET A 40 -8.08 2.92 -20.06
N ILE A 41 -7.81 1.77 -20.68
CA ILE A 41 -8.35 1.39 -21.99
C ILE A 41 -9.88 1.17 -21.90
N ALA A 42 -10.36 0.47 -20.88
CA ALA A 42 -11.79 0.25 -20.64
C ALA A 42 -12.55 1.56 -20.40
N SER A 43 -11.95 2.52 -19.69
CA SER A 43 -12.50 3.86 -19.52
C SER A 43 -12.62 4.62 -20.85
N GLY A 44 -11.69 4.42 -21.78
CA GLY A 44 -11.77 4.97 -23.14
C GLY A 44 -12.88 4.32 -23.98
N ASN A 45 -13.18 3.05 -23.72
CA ASN A 45 -14.27 2.30 -24.38
C ASN A 45 -15.63 2.47 -23.68
N PHE A 46 -15.74 3.34 -22.66
CA PHE A 46 -16.94 3.50 -21.82
C PHE A 46 -17.44 2.21 -21.16
N ASP A 47 -16.55 1.23 -20.96
CA ASP A 47 -16.88 -0.07 -20.37
C ASP A 47 -16.76 0.00 -18.84
N VAL A 48 -17.75 0.68 -18.23
CA VAL A 48 -17.83 0.94 -16.79
C VAL A 48 -17.72 -0.34 -15.92
N PRO A 49 -18.33 -1.49 -16.30
CA PRO A 49 -18.17 -2.73 -15.54
C PRO A 49 -16.70 -3.16 -15.36
N MET A 50 -15.91 -3.05 -16.42
CA MET A 50 -14.50 -3.47 -16.42
C MET A 50 -13.62 -2.52 -15.60
N VAL A 51 -13.93 -1.22 -15.63
CA VAL A 51 -13.28 -0.22 -14.76
C VAL A 51 -13.57 -0.52 -13.29
N PHE A 52 -14.81 -0.80 -12.92
CA PHE A 52 -15.16 -1.14 -11.54
C PHE A 52 -14.50 -2.43 -11.05
N ALA A 53 -14.41 -3.45 -11.90
CA ALA A 53 -13.71 -4.69 -11.56
C ALA A 53 -12.23 -4.44 -11.26
N GLY A 54 -11.55 -3.64 -12.09
CA GLY A 54 -10.16 -3.26 -11.85
C GLY A 54 -9.98 -2.41 -10.59
N LEU A 55 -10.91 -1.48 -10.32
CA LEU A 55 -10.91 -0.66 -9.11
C LEU A 55 -11.00 -1.54 -7.85
N PHE A 56 -11.85 -2.56 -7.87
CA PHE A 56 -12.00 -3.51 -6.77
C PHE A 56 -10.71 -4.30 -6.53
N ILE A 57 -10.04 -4.74 -7.60
CA ILE A 57 -8.78 -5.48 -7.50
C ILE A 57 -7.66 -4.57 -6.96
N LEU A 58 -7.58 -3.32 -7.44
CA LEU A 58 -6.63 -2.33 -6.93
C LEU A 58 -6.87 -2.02 -5.45
N ALA A 59 -8.13 -1.87 -5.04
CA ALA A 59 -8.49 -1.67 -3.63
C ALA A 59 -8.08 -2.88 -2.78
N ALA A 60 -8.39 -4.10 -3.24
CA ALA A 60 -7.99 -5.32 -2.56
C ALA A 60 -6.47 -5.46 -2.44
N LEU A 61 -5.71 -5.14 -3.50
CA LEU A 61 -4.25 -5.12 -3.49
C LEU A 61 -3.70 -4.08 -2.50
N GLY A 62 -4.26 -2.87 -2.48
CA GLY A 62 -3.85 -1.83 -1.55
C GLY A 62 -4.10 -2.22 -0.09
N VAL A 63 -5.26 -2.82 0.20
CA VAL A 63 -5.59 -3.36 1.53
C VAL A 63 -4.66 -4.52 1.90
N ALA A 64 -4.39 -5.44 0.97
CA ALA A 64 -3.45 -6.53 1.19
C ALA A 64 -2.04 -6.01 1.49
N LEU A 65 -1.57 -5.00 0.75
CA LEU A 65 -0.26 -4.39 0.98
C LEU A 65 -0.20 -3.69 2.34
N TYR A 66 -1.27 -2.98 2.71
CA TYR A 66 -1.39 -2.37 4.03
C TYR A 66 -1.37 -3.43 5.14
N ALA A 67 -2.09 -4.54 4.97
CA ALA A 67 -2.11 -5.66 5.92
C ALA A 67 -0.72 -6.31 6.05
N ILE A 68 0.01 -6.51 4.95
CA ILE A 68 1.38 -7.01 4.96
C ILE A 68 2.29 -6.03 5.73
N SER A 69 2.18 -4.73 5.46
CA SER A 69 2.92 -3.68 6.16
C SER A 69 2.63 -3.68 7.67
N SER A 70 1.36 -3.82 8.06
CA SER A 70 0.93 -3.92 9.45
C SER A 70 1.43 -5.20 10.13
N LEU A 71 1.46 -6.34 9.44
CA LEU A 71 2.03 -7.59 9.95
C LEU A 71 3.55 -7.50 10.16
N ILE A 72 4.26 -6.84 9.26
CA ILE A 72 5.71 -6.60 9.37
C ILE A 72 5.99 -5.70 10.59
N GLU A 73 5.19 -4.65 10.77
CA GLU A 73 5.25 -3.78 11.95
C GLU A 73 5.01 -4.60 13.23
N GLY A 74 3.96 -5.42 13.30
CA GLY A 74 3.65 -6.25 14.46
C GLY A 74 4.77 -7.25 14.81
N ARG A 75 5.39 -7.87 13.80
CA ARG A 75 6.52 -8.80 14.03
C ARG A 75 7.81 -8.11 14.47
N MET A 76 8.13 -6.94 13.91
CA MET A 76 9.40 -6.26 14.20
C MET A 76 9.32 -5.32 15.43
N THR A 77 8.15 -4.75 15.71
CA THR A 77 7.93 -3.89 16.89
C THR A 77 7.29 -4.59 18.08
N GLY A 78 7.04 -5.91 18.01
CA GLY A 78 6.52 -6.71 19.14
C GLY A 78 7.36 -6.62 20.43
N TRP A 79 8.64 -6.23 20.35
CA TRP A 79 9.52 -5.95 21.51
C TRP A 79 9.57 -4.47 21.93
N ALA A 80 9.14 -3.54 21.08
CA ALA A 80 9.19 -2.09 21.32
C ALA A 80 7.82 -1.51 21.73
N GLN A 81 6.73 -2.26 21.59
CA GLN A 81 5.42 -1.95 22.16
C GLN A 81 5.39 -2.24 23.68
N ARG A 82 6.42 -1.83 24.44
CA ARG A 82 6.22 -1.60 25.87
C ARG A 82 5.43 -0.31 25.94
N LYS A 83 4.14 -0.44 26.23
CA LYS A 83 3.21 0.64 26.60
C LYS A 83 4.01 1.83 27.14
N THR A 84 4.00 2.95 26.43
CA THR A 84 4.12 4.23 27.13
C THR A 84 2.86 4.28 27.96
N ASP A 85 2.97 3.76 29.18
CA ASP A 85 1.96 3.84 30.19
C ASP A 85 1.53 5.30 30.25
N LEU A 86 0.25 5.49 29.90
CA LEU A 86 -0.49 6.69 30.17
C LEU A 86 -0.48 6.87 31.69
N THR A 87 0.52 7.57 32.20
CA THR A 87 0.45 8.17 33.52
C THR A 87 0.41 9.67 33.37
N MET A 88 -0.80 10.18 33.64
CA MET A 88 -1.23 11.54 34.00
C MET A 88 -1.86 12.36 32.88
#